data_AF-A0AAQ4F7T0-F1
#
_entry.id   AF-A0AAQ4F7T0-F1
#
_cell.length_a   1.000
_cell.length_b   1.000
_cell.length_c   1.000
_cell.angle_alpha   90.00
_cell.angle_beta   90.00
_cell.angle_gamma   90.00
#
_symmetry.space_group_name_H-M   'P 1'
#
loop_
_entity.id
_entity.type
_entity.pdbx_description
1 polymer ?
#
loop_
_entity_poly.entity_id
_entity_poly.type
_entity_poly.pdbx_seq_one_letter_code
_entity_poly.pdbx_strand_id
1 'polypeptide(L)'
;MAATPSRKRSKRQAYELPDGSELLLYAPLSTNFRCQGEGYYADVQNNCQVYHVCHQVTRPDGSAEWQQYSFLCGNQTVFDQLSLTCAFPEEAVPCASAADFFYVNNYIGVENAPFLTDDDVRRADAYKQGR
;
A
#
# COMPACT_ATOMS: atom_id res chain seq x y z
N MET A 1 19.11 24.40 -27.93
CA MET A 1 18.24 23.35 -27.37
C MET A 1 18.63 23.17 -25.92
N ALA A 2 17.87 23.77 -24.98
CA ALA A 2 18.18 23.68 -23.56
C ALA A 2 17.50 22.42 -23.00
N ALA A 3 18.28 21.52 -22.41
CA ALA A 3 17.78 20.32 -21.75
C ALA A 3 16.97 20.72 -20.51
N THR A 4 15.70 20.31 -20.47
CA THR A 4 14.81 20.52 -19.33
C THR A 4 15.32 19.69 -18.14
N PRO A 5 15.55 20.28 -16.95
CA PRO A 5 16.05 19.53 -15.82
C PRO A 5 15.00 18.51 -15.36
N SER A 6 15.37 17.23 -15.32
CA SER A 6 14.55 16.16 -14.75
C SER A 6 14.35 16.47 -13.26
N ARG A 7 13.15 16.93 -12.90
CA ARG A 7 12.75 17.09 -11.50
C ARG A 7 12.84 15.71 -10.85
N LYS A 8 13.86 15.48 -10.01
CA LYS A 8 13.87 14.33 -9.10
C LYS A 8 12.58 14.43 -8.30
N ARG A 9 11.64 13.50 -8.53
CA ARG A 9 10.39 13.41 -7.79
C ARG A 9 10.76 13.42 -6.32
N SER A 10 10.49 14.53 -5.63
CA SER A 10 10.85 14.66 -4.23
C SER A 10 10.13 13.53 -3.48
N LYS A 11 10.77 12.85 -2.53
CA LYS A 11 10.09 11.83 -1.70
C LYS A 11 8.78 12.36 -1.07
N ARG A 12 8.68 13.68 -0.90
CA ARG A 12 7.46 14.38 -0.45
C ARG A 12 6.28 14.24 -1.42
N GLN A 13 6.53 14.09 -2.71
CA GLN A 13 5.48 14.02 -3.74
C GLN A 13 4.66 12.73 -3.68
N ALA A 14 5.23 11.64 -3.15
CA ALA A 14 4.49 10.38 -2.99
C ALA A 14 3.39 10.49 -1.91
N TYR A 15 3.52 11.42 -0.96
CA TYR A 15 2.60 11.62 0.18
C TYR A 15 1.78 12.91 0.04
N GLU A 16 1.46 13.30 -1.20
CA GLU A 16 0.50 14.39 -1.46
C GLU A 16 -0.93 13.90 -1.17
N LEU A 17 -1.31 13.92 0.11
CA LEU A 17 -2.66 13.59 0.58
C LEU A 17 -3.56 14.83 0.51
N PRO A 18 -4.90 14.66 0.43
CA PRO A 18 -5.84 15.78 0.48
C PRO A 18 -5.72 16.62 1.77
N ASP A 19 -6.01 17.91 1.70
CA ASP A 19 -6.01 18.80 2.87
C ASP A 19 -6.92 18.25 3.99
N GLY A 20 -6.41 18.27 5.23
CA GLY A 20 -7.13 17.77 6.40
C GLY A 20 -7.01 16.26 6.64
N SER A 21 -6.27 15.55 5.80
CA SER A 21 -5.94 14.12 5.98
C SER A 21 -5.28 13.83 7.35
N GLU A 22 -4.48 14.76 7.85
CA GLU A 22 -3.77 14.63 9.13
C GLU A 22 -4.73 14.56 10.32
N LEU A 23 -5.97 15.06 10.18
CA LEU A 23 -6.99 15.01 11.23
C LEU A 23 -7.56 13.60 11.44
N LEU A 24 -7.37 12.71 10.47
CA LEU A 24 -7.85 11.32 10.53
C LEU A 24 -6.76 10.35 10.96
N LEU A 25 -5.49 10.75 10.91
CA LEU A 25 -4.37 9.92 11.32
C LEU A 25 -4.30 9.79 12.85
N TYR A 26 -4.03 8.58 13.33
CA TYR A 26 -3.84 8.29 14.76
C TYR A 26 -2.46 8.76 15.26
N ALA A 27 -1.52 8.98 14.36
CA ALA A 27 -0.17 9.43 14.66
C ALA A 27 0.36 10.33 13.53
N PRO A 28 1.41 11.13 13.78
CA PRO A 28 2.05 11.92 12.72
C PRO A 28 2.53 11.04 11.55
N LEU A 29 2.29 11.50 10.32
CA LEU A 29 2.60 10.77 9.10
C LEU A 29 4.11 10.44 8.98
N SER A 30 4.44 9.15 8.88
CA SER A 30 5.76 8.66 8.47
C SER A 30 5.88 8.64 6.95
N THR A 31 7.03 9.04 6.41
CA THR A 31 7.30 9.07 4.95
C THR A 31 8.45 8.14 4.52
N ASN A 32 8.72 7.13 5.33
CA ASN A 32 9.86 6.23 5.17
C ASN A 32 9.57 5.00 4.31
N PHE A 33 8.32 4.76 3.90
CA PHE A 33 7.94 3.64 3.05
C PHE A 33 8.77 3.61 1.74
N ARG A 34 9.00 2.39 1.26
CA ARG A 34 9.63 2.11 -0.04
C ARG A 34 8.88 0.96 -0.69
N CYS A 35 8.59 1.11 -1.98
CA CYS A 35 8.05 0.04 -2.81
C CYS A 35 8.98 -1.18 -2.77
N GLN A 36 8.39 -2.35 -2.54
CA GLN A 36 9.09 -3.64 -2.54
C GLN A 36 8.87 -4.42 -3.85
N GLY A 37 7.89 -3.98 -4.65
CA GLY A 37 7.49 -4.57 -5.92
C GLY A 37 6.29 -3.83 -6.50
N GLU A 38 5.76 -4.34 -7.60
CA GLU A 38 4.45 -3.93 -8.12
C GLU A 38 3.34 -4.28 -7.11
N GLY A 39 2.29 -3.47 -7.04
CA GLY A 39 1.08 -3.78 -6.28
C GLY A 39 0.76 -2.80 -5.15
N TYR A 40 -0.05 -3.26 -4.20
CA TYR A 40 -0.64 -2.48 -3.12
C TYR A 40 -0.04 -2.88 -1.78
N TYR A 41 0.33 -1.90 -0.97
CA TYR A 41 1.08 -2.12 0.27
C TYR A 41 0.47 -1.35 1.43
N ALA A 42 0.07 -2.06 2.47
CA ALA A 42 -0.27 -1.52 3.78
C ALA A 42 0.96 -0.82 4.38
N ASP A 43 0.84 0.45 4.76
CA ASP A 43 1.91 1.14 5.47
C ASP A 43 1.81 0.88 6.97
N VAL A 44 2.52 -0.16 7.41
CA VAL A 44 2.59 -0.56 8.82
C VAL A 44 3.12 0.57 9.71
N GLN A 45 3.97 1.47 9.19
CA GLN A 45 4.50 2.61 9.97
C GLN A 45 3.46 3.71 10.17
N ASN A 46 2.39 3.72 9.36
CA ASN A 46 1.27 4.63 9.46
C ASN A 46 -0.01 3.92 9.95
N ASN A 47 0.16 2.88 10.78
CA ASN A 47 -0.93 2.09 11.37
C ASN A 47 -1.91 1.53 10.31
N CYS A 48 -1.43 1.31 9.08
CA CYS A 48 -2.23 0.89 7.94
C CYS A 48 -3.38 1.86 7.59
N GLN A 49 -3.42 3.07 8.17
CA GLN A 49 -4.35 4.12 7.76
C GLN A 49 -3.94 4.70 6.40
N VAL A 50 -2.67 4.58 6.06
CA VAL A 50 -2.13 4.90 4.73
C VAL A 50 -1.75 3.60 4.04
N TYR A 51 -1.97 3.55 2.73
CA TYR A 51 -1.47 2.49 1.87
C TYR A 51 -0.85 3.08 0.60
N HIS A 52 -0.06 2.27 -0.08
CA HIS A 52 0.68 2.67 -1.25
C HIS A 52 0.38 1.78 -2.43
N VAL A 53 0.23 2.39 -3.60
CA VAL A 53 0.26 1.70 -4.89
C VAL A 53 1.61 1.95 -5.52
N CYS A 54 2.31 0.87 -5.84
CA CYS A 54 3.64 0.89 -6.43
C CYS A 54 3.57 0.38 -7.86
N HIS A 55 4.13 1.16 -8.77
CA HIS A 55 4.24 0.81 -10.18
C HIS A 55 5.63 1.12 -10.71
N GLN A 56 6.28 0.15 -11.34
CA GLN A 56 7.57 0.32 -11.97
C GLN A 56 7.37 0.88 -13.38
N VAL A 57 7.90 2.08 -13.61
CA VAL A 57 7.94 2.64 -14.96
C VAL A 57 9.34 2.54 -15.53
N THR A 58 9.39 2.21 -16.81
CA THR A 58 10.63 2.24 -17.58
C THR A 58 10.72 3.59 -18.27
N ARG A 59 11.80 4.32 -18.00
CA ARG A 59 12.09 5.61 -18.64
C ARG A 59 12.59 5.40 -20.07
N PRO A 60 12.55 6.45 -20.92
CA PRO A 60 13.08 6.37 -22.29
C PRO A 60 14.57 6.00 -22.37
N ASP A 61 15.33 6.20 -21.30
CA ASP A 61 16.75 5.84 -21.21
C ASP A 61 16.98 4.37 -20.78
N GLY A 62 15.90 3.58 -20.60
CA GLY A 62 15.95 2.19 -20.17
C GLY A 62 16.12 1.99 -18.66
N SER A 63 16.23 3.07 -17.87
CA SER A 63 16.23 2.96 -16.41
C SER A 63 14.83 2.68 -15.88
N ALA A 64 14.73 1.84 -14.84
CA ALA A 64 13.49 1.58 -14.13
C ALA A 64 13.40 2.45 -12.88
N GLU A 65 12.23 3.02 -12.63
CA GLU A 65 11.94 3.73 -11.39
C GLU A 65 10.59 3.30 -10.81
N TRP A 66 10.51 3.29 -9.48
CA TRP A 66 9.24 3.10 -8.78
C TRP A 66 8.45 4.41 -8.73
N GLN A 67 7.24 4.38 -9.27
CA GLN A 67 6.21 5.35 -8.96
C GLN A 67 5.41 4.86 -7.75
N GLN A 68 5.42 5.67 -6.70
CA GLN A 68 4.64 5.46 -5.49
C GLN A 68 3.49 6.46 -5.47
N TYR A 69 2.27 5.95 -5.25
CA TYR A 69 1.08 6.74 -4.97
C TYR A 69 0.61 6.37 -3.56
N SER A 70 0.35 7.36 -2.71
CA SER A 70 -0.11 7.12 -1.34
C SER A 70 -1.56 7.55 -1.18
N PHE A 71 -2.30 6.76 -0.43
CA PHE A 71 -3.72 6.96 -0.20
C PHE A 71 -4.02 6.82 1.29
N LEU A 72 -4.95 7.61 1.76
CA LEU A 72 -5.48 7.53 3.12
C LEU A 72 -6.80 6.75 3.10
N CYS A 73 -6.94 5.76 3.97
CA CYS A 73 -8.21 5.09 4.21
C CYS A 73 -9.21 6.05 4.89
N GLY A 74 -10.50 5.80 4.68
CA GLY A 74 -11.56 6.60 5.29
C GLY A 74 -11.51 6.61 6.82
N ASN A 75 -12.24 7.53 7.43
CA ASN A 75 -12.31 7.64 8.88
C ASN A 75 -12.63 6.27 9.52
N GLN A 76 -11.87 5.91 10.56
CA GLN A 76 -12.01 4.65 11.32
C GLN A 76 -11.73 3.37 10.52
N THR A 77 -11.12 3.45 9.33
CA THR A 77 -10.76 2.27 8.53
C THR A 77 -9.24 2.15 8.38
N VAL A 78 -8.79 0.93 8.16
CA VAL A 78 -7.39 0.59 7.87
C VAL A 78 -7.32 -0.27 6.61
N PHE A 79 -6.18 -0.24 5.92
CA PHE A 79 -5.97 -1.04 4.73
C PHE A 79 -5.77 -2.51 5.10
N ASP A 80 -6.71 -3.36 4.67
CA ASP A 80 -6.58 -4.80 4.75
C ASP A 80 -5.71 -5.29 3.59
N GLN A 81 -4.50 -5.73 3.91
CA GLN A 81 -3.56 -6.21 2.93
C GLN A 81 -4.04 -7.48 2.20
N LEU A 82 -4.89 -8.29 2.83
CA LEU A 82 -5.41 -9.51 2.21
C LEU A 82 -6.35 -9.17 1.04
N SER A 83 -7.32 -8.29 1.26
CA SER A 83 -8.33 -7.92 0.26
C SER A 83 -7.90 -6.77 -0.65
N LEU A 84 -6.80 -6.08 -0.31
CA LEU A 84 -6.35 -4.84 -0.94
C LEU A 84 -7.38 -3.71 -0.90
N THR A 85 -8.15 -3.63 0.19
CA THR A 85 -9.19 -2.61 0.39
C THR A 85 -9.10 -2.02 1.78
N CYS A 86 -9.65 -0.81 1.99
CA CYS A 86 -9.87 -0.30 3.34
C CYS A 86 -11.05 -1.04 3.97
N ALA A 87 -10.90 -1.49 5.21
CA ALA A 87 -11.92 -2.17 5.99
C ALA A 87 -11.89 -1.69 7.45
N PHE A 88 -12.90 -2.06 8.23
CA PHE A 88 -12.86 -1.81 9.67
C PHE A 88 -11.71 -2.60 10.31
N PRO A 89 -11.02 -2.06 11.33
CA PRO A 89 -9.91 -2.74 12.00
C PRO A 89 -10.27 -4.14 12.48
N GLU A 90 -11.53 -4.39 12.83
CA GLU A 90 -12.04 -5.69 13.29
C GLU A 90 -12.14 -6.73 12.16
N GLU A 91 -12.35 -6.27 10.93
CA GLU A 91 -12.49 -7.09 9.74
C GLU A 91 -11.16 -7.27 9.00
N ALA A 92 -10.26 -6.30 9.08
CA ALA A 92 -8.95 -6.33 8.44
C ALA A 92 -7.99 -7.31 9.14
N VAL A 93 -6.98 -7.83 8.43
CA VAL A 93 -5.85 -8.47 9.11
C VAL A 93 -5.16 -7.46 10.04
N PRO A 94 -4.64 -7.88 11.21
CA PRO A 94 -3.93 -6.96 12.10
C PRO A 94 -2.82 -6.22 11.36
N CYS A 95 -2.74 -4.90 11.53
CA CYS A 95 -1.79 -4.08 10.78
C CYS A 95 -0.33 -4.53 10.97
N ALA A 96 0.03 -4.98 12.18
CA ALA A 96 1.37 -5.51 12.47
C ALA A 96 1.72 -6.76 11.64
N SER A 97 0.72 -7.55 11.23
CA SER A 97 0.88 -8.73 10.37
C SER A 97 0.61 -8.45 8.89
N ALA A 98 0.27 -7.21 8.50
CA ALA A 98 -0.10 -6.92 7.13
C ALA A 98 1.00 -7.32 6.12
N ALA A 99 2.27 -7.12 6.48
CA ALA A 99 3.41 -7.49 5.64
C ALA A 99 3.45 -8.99 5.27
N ASP A 100 2.89 -9.88 6.11
CA ASP A 100 2.82 -11.32 5.86
C ASP A 100 1.90 -11.67 4.68
N PHE A 101 1.05 -10.72 4.26
CA PHE A 101 0.12 -10.83 3.15
C PHE A 101 0.56 -10.06 1.90
N PHE A 102 1.76 -9.44 1.86
CA PHE A 102 2.25 -8.76 0.65
C PHE A 102 2.36 -9.67 -0.58
N TYR A 103 2.43 -10.99 -0.38
CA TYR A 103 2.46 -11.98 -1.47
C TYR A 103 1.20 -11.95 -2.33
N VAL A 104 0.05 -11.47 -1.84
CA VAL A 104 -1.19 -11.43 -2.64
C VAL A 104 -1.08 -10.46 -3.83
N ASN A 105 -0.13 -9.52 -3.79
CA ASN A 105 0.18 -8.67 -4.94
C ASN A 105 0.61 -9.47 -6.17
N ASN A 106 1.17 -10.67 -5.99
CA ASN A 106 1.57 -11.54 -7.11
C ASN A 106 0.37 -12.13 -7.86
N TYR A 107 -0.84 -12.05 -7.30
CA TYR A 107 -2.08 -12.51 -7.94
C TYR A 107 -2.79 -11.40 -8.73
N ILE A 108 -2.31 -10.15 -8.65
CA ILE A 108 -2.87 -9.04 -9.43
C ILE A 108 -2.63 -9.29 -10.92
N GLY A 109 -3.71 -9.29 -11.70
CA GLY A 109 -3.64 -9.46 -13.15
C GLY A 109 -3.35 -10.89 -13.61
N VAL A 110 -3.37 -11.88 -12.72
CA VAL A 110 -3.27 -13.29 -13.09
C VAL A 110 -4.60 -13.76 -13.65
N GLU A 111 -4.62 -14.06 -14.95
CA GLU A 111 -5.82 -14.54 -15.63
C GLU A 111 -6.20 -15.96 -15.18
N ASN A 112 -7.50 -16.25 -15.13
CA ASN A 112 -8.06 -17.57 -14.81
C ASN A 112 -7.66 -18.14 -13.44
N ALA A 113 -7.22 -17.30 -12.50
CA ALA A 113 -6.98 -17.68 -11.11
C ALA A 113 -7.88 -16.86 -10.17
N PRO A 114 -8.39 -17.45 -9.07
CA PRO A 114 -9.01 -16.65 -8.02
C PRO A 114 -7.94 -15.76 -7.37
N PHE A 115 -8.32 -14.54 -6.99
CA PHE A 115 -7.40 -13.61 -6.34
C PHE A 115 -6.96 -14.09 -4.94
N LEU A 116 -7.89 -14.71 -4.20
CA LEU A 116 -7.64 -15.36 -2.91
C LEU A 116 -8.14 -16.79 -2.96
N THR A 117 -7.42 -17.69 -2.29
CA THR A 117 -7.81 -19.07 -2.06
C THR A 117 -8.42 -19.25 -0.66
N ASP A 118 -9.07 -20.38 -0.42
CA ASP A 118 -9.56 -20.74 0.92
C ASP A 118 -8.42 -20.80 1.94
N ASP A 119 -7.19 -21.15 1.51
CA ASP A 119 -6.02 -21.17 2.37
C ASP A 119 -5.61 -19.77 2.82
N ASP A 120 -5.69 -18.79 1.92
CA ASP A 120 -5.40 -17.39 2.24
C ASP A 120 -6.38 -16.84 3.27
N VAL A 121 -7.67 -17.14 3.10
CA VAL A 121 -8.73 -16.74 4.04
C VAL A 121 -8.52 -17.41 5.39
N ARG A 122 -8.30 -18.74 5.43
CA ARG A 122 -8.04 -19.47 6.68
C ARG A 122 -6.82 -18.93 7.43
N ARG A 123 -5.76 -18.59 6.70
CA ARG A 123 -4.56 -17.97 7.28
C ARG A 123 -4.92 -16.61 7.87
N ALA A 124 -5.61 -15.75 7.15
CA ALA A 124 -6.04 -14.45 7.63
C ALA A 124 -6.93 -14.55 8.88
N ASP A 125 -7.88 -15.49 8.89
CA ASP A 125 -8.76 -15.72 10.02
C ASP A 125 -7.99 -16.09 11.29
N ALA A 126 -6.91 -16.87 11.18
CA ALA A 126 -6.06 -17.17 12.32
C ALA A 126 -5.43 -15.91 12.94
N TYR A 127 -5.04 -14.92 12.13
CA TYR A 127 -4.57 -13.63 12.64
C TYR A 127 -5.72 -12.79 13.23
N LYS A 128 -6.89 -12.78 12.57
CA LYS A 128 -8.05 -11.98 13.02
C LYS A 128 -8.63 -12.50 14.34
N GLN A 129 -8.63 -13.81 14.55
CA GLN A 129 -9.10 -14.47 15.78
C GLN A 129 -8.10 -14.35 16.94
N GLY A 130 -6.81 -14.22 16.64
CA GLY A 130 -5.73 -14.05 17.62
C GLY A 130 -5.35 -12.59 17.89
N ARG A 131 -6.06 -11.64 17.29
CA ARG A 131 -5.81 -10.19 17.38
C ARG A 131 -6.19 -9.61 18.74
#